data_AF-A0A9D3MDK6-F1
#
_entry.id   AF-A0A9D3MDK6-F1
#
_cell.length_a   1.000
_cell.length_b   1.000
_cell.length_c   1.000
_cell.angle_alpha   90.00
_cell.angle_beta   90.00
_cell.angle_gamma   90.00
#
_symmetry.space_group_name_H-M   'P 1'
#
loop_
_entity.id
_entity.type
_entity.pdbx_description
1 polymer ?
#
loop_
_entity_poly.entity_id
_entity_poly.type
_entity_poly.pdbx_seq_one_letter_code
_entity_poly.pdbx_strand_id
1 'polypeptide(L)'
;MAAWGLPEDKLVCMTTDNAGNITLAAELNQWTRLQCFGHRLHLAIENAMKDDRIDRAVGLCKKVVSSFSYSWRRKRELAEAQRELKLPEHSLHSLSECPTRWGSRQAMIGRVLEQLKAIAQEIPHPYMAEH
;
A
#
# COMPACT_ATOMS: atom_id res chain seq x y z
N MET A 1 13.29 13.39 -26.80
CA MET A 1 14.66 13.14 -27.27
C MET A 1 15.23 14.35 -28.02
N ALA A 2 14.52 14.90 -29.02
CA ALA A 2 14.94 16.10 -29.76
C ALA A 2 15.29 17.32 -28.89
N ALA A 3 14.48 17.64 -27.88
CA ALA A 3 14.73 18.77 -26.97
C ALA A 3 16.03 18.65 -26.14
N TRP A 4 16.57 17.44 -26.03
CA TRP A 4 17.82 17.15 -25.29
C TRP A 4 18.98 16.83 -26.24
N GLY A 5 18.78 16.98 -27.56
CA GLY A 5 19.78 16.60 -28.57
C GLY A 5 20.13 15.12 -28.58
N LEU A 6 19.29 14.26 -27.99
CA LEU A 6 19.51 12.82 -27.96
C LEU A 6 18.99 12.20 -29.26
N PRO A 7 19.83 11.54 -30.05
CA PRO A 7 19.43 10.99 -31.32
C PRO A 7 18.71 9.65 -31.09
N GLU A 8 17.57 9.49 -31.75
CA GLU A 8 16.60 8.42 -31.50
C GLU A 8 17.10 7.04 -31.96
N ASP A 9 17.94 7.00 -32.99
CA ASP A 9 18.65 5.82 -33.47
C ASP A 9 19.62 5.22 -32.43
N LYS A 10 20.02 6.00 -31.42
CA LYS A 10 20.84 5.52 -30.30
C LYS A 10 20.01 5.04 -29.10
N LEU A 11 18.68 5.10 -29.17
CA LEU A 11 17.82 4.55 -28.13
C LEU A 11 17.86 3.02 -28.20
N VAL A 12 18.56 2.40 -27.25
CA VAL A 12 18.64 0.93 -27.17
C VAL A 12 17.35 0.35 -26.60
N CYS A 13 16.85 0.93 -25.51
CA CYS A 13 15.67 0.43 -24.80
C CYS A 13 15.14 1.46 -23.81
N MET A 14 13.84 1.41 -23.53
CA MET A 14 13.21 2.08 -22.40
C MET A 14 12.56 1.09 -21.43
N THR A 15 12.67 1.36 -20.14
CA THR A 15 11.95 0.61 -19.10
C THR A 15 10.74 1.38 -18.62
N THR A 16 9.56 0.77 -18.64
CA THR A 16 8.29 1.44 -18.31
C THR A 16 7.46 0.63 -17.33
N ASP A 17 6.58 1.29 -16.58
CA ASP A 17 5.67 0.67 -15.60
C ASP A 17 4.38 0.10 -16.24
N ASN A 18 4.36 -0.08 -17.57
CA ASN A 18 3.20 -0.51 -18.38
C ASN A 18 1.98 0.42 -18.37
N ALA A 19 2.12 1.70 -18.00
CA ALA A 19 1.04 2.66 -18.24
C ALA A 19 0.61 2.63 -19.72
N GLY A 20 -0.70 2.53 -19.99
CA GLY A 20 -1.24 2.28 -21.34
C GLY A 20 -0.75 3.29 -22.38
N ASN A 21 -0.73 4.58 -22.02
CA ASN A 21 -0.26 5.65 -22.90
C ASN A 21 1.23 5.51 -23.28
N ILE A 22 2.07 5.08 -22.33
CA ILE A 22 3.51 4.89 -22.57
C ILE A 22 3.76 3.65 -23.42
N THR A 23 2.98 2.59 -23.21
CA THR A 23 3.06 1.37 -24.04
C THR A 23 2.69 1.70 -25.49
N LEU A 24 1.58 2.40 -25.71
CA LEU A 24 1.16 2.83 -27.03
C LEU A 24 2.18 3.77 -27.70
N ALA A 25 2.74 4.72 -26.96
CA ALA A 25 3.78 5.61 -27.49
C ALA A 25 5.02 4.82 -27.94
N ALA A 26 5.47 3.84 -27.14
CA ALA A 26 6.61 3.00 -27.52
C ALA A 26 6.32 2.17 -28.78
N GLU A 27 5.11 1.63 -28.92
CA GLU A 27 4.68 0.88 -30.11
C GLU A 27 4.63 1.77 -31.36
N LEU A 28 4.01 2.95 -31.27
CA LEU A 28 3.89 3.89 -32.39
C LEU A 28 5.24 4.41 -32.89
N ASN A 29 6.22 4.59 -31.98
CA ASN A 29 7.57 5.04 -32.33
C ASN A 29 8.55 3.88 -32.58
N GLN A 30 8.07 2.63 -32.57
CA GLN A 30 8.88 1.42 -32.73
C GLN A 30 10.07 1.35 -31.74
N TRP A 31 9.89 1.88 -30.53
CA TRP A 31 10.91 1.85 -29.50
C TRP A 31 10.95 0.51 -28.79
N THR A 32 12.16 -0.06 -28.66
CA THR A 32 12.39 -1.22 -27.81
C THR A 32 11.99 -0.90 -26.37
N ARG A 33 11.04 -1.67 -25.83
CA ARG A 33 10.51 -1.47 -24.49
C ARG A 33 10.66 -2.72 -23.64
N LEU A 34 11.18 -2.54 -22.43
CA LEU A 34 11.16 -3.53 -21.37
C LEU A 34 10.22 -3.08 -20.25
N GLN A 35 9.58 -4.06 -19.63
CA GLN A 35 8.75 -3.79 -18.46
C GLN A 35 9.64 -3.56 -17.24
N CYS A 36 9.26 -2.63 -16.39
CA CYS A 36 9.91 -2.38 -15.12
C CYS A 36 9.85 -3.64 -14.25
N PHE A 37 11.01 -4.15 -13.84
CA PHE A 37 11.12 -5.34 -13.00
C PHE A 37 10.34 -5.17 -11.68
N GLY A 38 10.47 -4.02 -11.02
CA GLY A 38 9.77 -3.74 -9.76
C GLY A 38 8.24 -3.79 -9.92
N HIS A 39 7.72 -3.23 -11.01
CA HIS A 39 6.28 -3.29 -11.30
C HIS A 39 5.81 -4.72 -11.56
N ARG A 40 6.59 -5.52 -12.32
CA ARG A 40 6.28 -6.94 -12.54
C ARG A 40 6.29 -7.76 -11.24
N LEU A 41 7.28 -7.53 -10.38
CA LEU A 41 7.37 -8.21 -9.09
C LEU A 41 6.18 -7.85 -8.21
N HIS A 42 5.81 -6.57 -8.16
CA HIS A 42 4.63 -6.13 -7.41
C HIS A 42 3.35 -6.80 -7.94
N LEU A 43 3.13 -6.82 -9.25
CA LEU A 43 1.99 -7.52 -9.84
C LEU A 43 2.00 -9.03 -9.54
N ALA A 44 3.16 -9.67 -9.55
CA ALA A 44 3.28 -11.09 -9.22
C ALA A 44 2.88 -11.37 -7.77
N ILE A 45 3.34 -10.53 -6.82
CA ILE A 45 2.97 -10.61 -5.41
C ILE A 45 1.46 -10.36 -5.25
N GLU A 46 0.92 -9.31 -5.85
CA GLU A 46 -0.52 -9.00 -5.79
C GLU A 46 -1.37 -10.15 -6.32
N ASN A 47 -0.98 -10.75 -7.46
CA ASN A 47 -1.68 -11.90 -8.01
C ASN A 47 -1.57 -13.15 -7.12
N ALA A 48 -0.41 -13.40 -6.50
CA ALA A 48 -0.23 -14.51 -5.58
C ALA A 48 -1.06 -14.36 -4.29
N MET A 49 -1.46 -13.12 -3.95
CA MET A 49 -2.28 -12.81 -2.78
C MET A 49 -3.80 -12.79 -3.07
N LYS A 50 -4.24 -13.12 -4.29
CA LYS A 50 -5.67 -13.24 -4.63
C LYS A 50 -6.30 -14.46 -3.97
N ASP A 51 -6.73 -14.27 -2.73
CA ASP A 51 -7.43 -15.25 -1.91
C ASP A 51 -8.42 -14.53 -1.01
N ASP A 52 -9.68 -14.99 -0.99
CA ASP A 52 -10.76 -14.34 -0.24
C ASP A 52 -10.44 -14.21 1.26
N ARG A 53 -9.64 -15.12 1.83
CA ARG A 53 -9.23 -15.06 3.24
C ARG A 53 -8.26 -13.91 3.47
N ILE A 54 -7.33 -13.71 2.54
CA ILE A 54 -6.38 -12.58 2.56
C ILE A 54 -7.16 -11.27 2.41
N ASP A 55 -8.08 -11.19 1.45
CA ASP A 55 -8.88 -10.00 1.21
C ASP A 55 -9.73 -9.62 2.42
N ARG A 56 -10.33 -10.62 3.09
CA ARG A 56 -11.04 -10.39 4.36
C ARG A 56 -10.12 -9.84 5.45
N ALA A 57 -8.94 -10.43 5.65
CA ALA A 57 -7.99 -9.96 6.66
C ALA A 57 -7.47 -8.54 6.38
N VAL A 58 -7.13 -8.25 5.11
CA VAL A 58 -6.73 -6.91 4.67
C VAL A 58 -7.87 -5.92 4.84
N GLY A 59 -9.12 -6.32 4.54
CA GLY A 59 -10.32 -5.52 4.77
C GLY A 59 -10.52 -5.15 6.24
N LEU A 60 -10.26 -6.07 7.17
CA LEU A 60 -10.29 -5.79 8.60
C LEU A 60 -9.21 -4.78 9.00
N CYS A 61 -7.99 -4.94 8.50
CA CYS A 61 -6.91 -3.97 8.75
C CYS A 61 -7.30 -2.56 8.27
N LYS A 62 -7.91 -2.44 7.08
CA LYS A 62 -8.43 -1.16 6.56
C LYS A 62 -9.49 -0.56 7.46
N LYS A 63 -10.45 -1.37 7.93
CA LYS A 63 -11.50 -0.92 8.85
C LYS A 63 -10.91 -0.39 10.15
N VAL A 64 -9.97 -1.12 10.75
CA VAL A 64 -9.24 -0.70 11.95
C VAL A 64 -8.57 0.64 11.69
N VAL A 65 -7.70 0.73 10.67
CA VAL A 65 -6.97 1.96 10.33
C VAL A 65 -7.92 3.14 10.14
N SER A 66 -8.95 3.00 9.31
CA SER A 66 -9.96 4.05 9.08
C SER A 66 -10.64 4.50 10.36
N SER A 67 -10.96 3.58 11.26
CA SER A 67 -11.67 3.88 12.50
C SER A 67 -10.88 4.78 13.47
N PHE A 68 -9.54 4.73 13.40
CA PHE A 68 -8.65 5.65 14.13
C PHE A 68 -8.31 6.89 13.29
N SER A 69 -8.24 6.80 11.97
CA SER A 69 -7.88 7.91 11.08
C SER A 69 -8.82 9.11 11.17
N TYR A 70 -10.13 8.88 11.36
CA TYR A 70 -11.14 9.94 11.31
C TYR A 70 -11.61 10.46 12.68
N SER A 71 -11.13 9.89 13.79
CA SER A 71 -11.56 10.30 15.14
C SER A 71 -10.37 10.80 15.97
N TRP A 72 -10.38 12.10 16.29
CA TRP A 72 -9.37 12.70 17.17
C TRP A 72 -9.34 12.01 18.54
N ARG A 73 -10.52 11.63 19.07
CA ARG A 73 -10.66 10.98 20.37
C ARG A 73 -9.96 9.62 20.36
N ARG A 74 -10.23 8.81 19.33
CA ARG A 74 -9.61 7.50 19.16
C ARG A 74 -8.09 7.58 18.94
N LYS A 75 -7.61 8.61 18.26
CA LYS A 75 -6.15 8.84 18.13
C LYS A 75 -5.51 9.12 19.49
N ARG A 76 -6.18 9.88 20.35
CA ARG A 76 -5.69 10.19 21.70
C ARG A 76 -5.70 8.95 22.60
N GLU A 77 -6.82 8.24 22.62
CA GLU A 77 -6.99 6.96 23.31
C GLU A 77 -5.92 5.93 22.89
N LEU A 78 -5.66 5.80 21.58
CA LEU A 78 -4.59 4.92 21.08
C LEU A 78 -3.19 5.35 21.57
N ALA A 79 -2.91 6.65 21.59
CA ALA A 79 -1.62 7.16 22.07
C ALA A 79 -1.42 6.94 23.58
N GLU A 80 -2.51 7.05 24.37
CA GLU A 80 -2.51 6.74 25.79
C GLU A 80 -2.21 5.24 26.01
N ALA A 81 -2.91 4.34 25.31
CA ALA A 81 -2.65 2.90 25.36
C ALA A 81 -1.23 2.52 24.89
N GLN A 82 -0.71 3.19 23.86
CA GLN A 82 0.67 3.01 23.40
C GLN A 82 1.69 3.33 24.51
N ARG A 83 1.50 4.43 25.25
CA ARG A 83 2.38 4.81 26.36
C ARG A 83 2.30 3.84 27.52
N GLU A 84 1.09 3.42 27.90
CA GLU A 84 0.88 2.44 28.98
C GLU A 84 1.57 1.11 28.66
N LEU A 85 1.43 0.64 27.43
CA LEU A 85 2.01 -0.63 26.95
C LEU A 85 3.48 -0.51 26.52
N LYS A 86 4.07 0.69 26.63
CA LYS A 86 5.45 1.00 26.20
C LYS A 86 5.72 0.62 24.73
N LEU A 87 4.71 0.79 23.88
CA LEU A 87 4.82 0.62 22.44
C LEU A 87 5.28 1.92 21.78
N PRO A 88 5.91 1.85 20.60
CA PRO A 88 6.17 3.03 19.79
C PRO A 88 4.86 3.79 19.50
N GLU A 89 4.85 5.11 19.71
CA GLU A 89 3.68 5.99 19.48
C GLU A 89 3.46 6.27 17.98
N HIS A 90 3.24 5.22 17.20
CA HIS A 90 3.05 5.34 15.77
C HIS A 90 1.57 5.54 15.42
N SER A 91 1.29 6.55 14.60
CA SER A 91 -0.05 6.78 14.06
C SER A 91 -0.45 5.72 13.04
N LEU A 92 -1.72 5.31 13.06
CA LEU A 92 -2.32 4.45 12.03
C LEU A 92 -2.75 5.24 10.78
N HIS A 93 -2.87 6.56 10.88
CA HIS A 93 -3.48 7.42 9.85
C HIS A 93 -2.75 7.39 8.50
N SER A 94 -1.44 7.17 8.48
CA SER A 94 -0.61 7.26 7.29
C SER A 94 -0.60 5.99 6.41
N LEU A 95 -1.45 5.00 6.70
CA LEU A 95 -1.32 3.64 6.19
C LEU A 95 -2.49 3.16 5.33
N SER A 96 -3.30 4.06 4.79
CA SER A 96 -4.31 3.64 3.81
C SER A 96 -3.61 2.95 2.64
N GLU A 97 -3.99 1.70 2.37
CA GLU A 97 -3.46 0.94 1.24
C GLU A 97 -3.69 1.74 -0.05
N CYS A 98 -2.62 1.95 -0.79
CA CYS A 98 -2.65 2.64 -2.07
C CYS A 98 -2.15 1.65 -3.13
N PRO A 99 -3.02 1.17 -4.03
CA PRO A 99 -2.64 0.17 -5.04
C PRO A 99 -1.49 0.63 -5.95
N THR A 100 -1.30 1.94 -6.12
CA THR A 100 -0.24 2.52 -6.93
C THR A 100 1.05 2.81 -6.14
N ARG A 101 1.04 2.67 -4.81
CA ARG A 101 2.20 2.86 -3.95
C ARG A 101 2.69 1.53 -3.40
N TRP A 102 3.80 1.07 -3.96
CA TRP A 102 4.44 -0.19 -3.58
C TRP A 102 4.68 -0.26 -2.07
N GLY A 103 4.31 -1.40 -1.47
CA GLY A 103 4.56 -1.70 -0.06
C GLY A 103 3.53 -1.11 0.90
N SER A 104 2.56 -0.33 0.43
CA SER A 104 1.53 0.28 1.30
C SER A 104 0.71 -0.77 2.07
N ARG A 105 0.29 -1.86 1.41
CA ARG A 105 -0.39 -3.00 2.07
C ARG A 105 0.46 -3.61 3.19
N GLN A 106 1.73 -3.92 2.88
CA GLN A 106 2.65 -4.54 3.83
C GLN A 106 2.93 -3.62 5.02
N ALA A 107 3.14 -2.31 4.77
CA ALA A 107 3.33 -1.32 5.82
C ALA A 107 2.08 -1.19 6.72
N MET A 108 0.88 -1.21 6.14
CA MET A 108 -0.38 -1.19 6.88
C MET A 108 -0.49 -2.40 7.81
N ILE A 109 -0.32 -3.61 7.27
CA ILE A 109 -0.40 -4.86 8.04
C ILE A 109 0.67 -4.86 9.14
N GLY A 110 1.92 -4.49 8.80
CA GLY A 110 3.02 -4.43 9.75
C GLY A 110 2.72 -3.50 10.94
N ARG A 111 2.14 -2.33 10.70
CA ARG A 111 1.75 -1.43 11.79
C ARG A 111 0.60 -1.97 12.62
N VAL A 112 -0.43 -2.55 11.99
CA VAL A 112 -1.56 -3.14 12.72
C VAL A 112 -1.07 -4.24 13.66
N LEU A 113 -0.13 -5.07 13.21
CA LEU A 113 0.49 -6.10 14.03
C LEU A 113 1.37 -5.51 15.16
N GLU A 114 2.18 -4.48 14.86
CA GLU A 114 3.00 -3.78 15.86
C GLU A 114 2.13 -3.19 16.98
N GLN A 115 0.98 -2.63 16.61
CA GLN A 115 0.08 -1.89 17.50
C GLN A 115 -1.09 -2.75 18.02
N LEU A 116 -1.08 -4.06 17.75
CA LEU A 116 -2.21 -4.95 17.99
C LEU A 116 -2.72 -4.90 19.44
N LYS A 117 -1.80 -4.85 20.40
CA LYS A 117 -2.16 -4.80 21.84
C LYS A 117 -2.88 -3.51 22.21
N ALA A 118 -2.37 -2.35 21.76
CA ALA A 118 -3.02 -1.07 22.00
C ALA A 118 -4.36 -0.96 21.27
N ILE A 119 -4.44 -1.47 20.04
CA ILE A 119 -5.70 -1.53 19.29
C ILE A 119 -6.74 -2.41 20.01
N ALA A 120 -6.34 -3.56 20.55
CA ALA A 120 -7.25 -4.46 21.27
C ALA A 120 -7.75 -3.86 22.59
N GLN A 121 -6.97 -3.00 23.24
CA GLN A 121 -7.37 -2.26 24.44
C GLN A 121 -8.45 -1.21 24.12
N GLU A 122 -8.30 -0.50 22.98
CA GLU A 122 -9.18 0.61 22.60
C GLU A 122 -10.38 0.24 21.72
N ILE A 123 -10.41 -0.99 21.19
CA ILE A 123 -11.60 -1.57 20.56
C ILE A 123 -12.26 -2.48 21.60
N PRO A 124 -13.20 -1.98 22.42
CA PRO A 124 -13.97 -2.86 23.28
C PRO A 124 -14.73 -3.87 22.42
N HIS A 125 -14.96 -5.06 22.99
CA HIS A 125 -15.73 -6.14 22.42
C HIS A 125 -17.25 -5.83 22.48
N PRO A 126 -17.80 -5.06 21.51
CA PRO A 126 -19.12 -5.44 21.01
C PRO A 126 -19.24 -5.40 19.47
N TYR A 127 -18.14 -5.39 18.71
CA TYR A 127 -18.18 -5.43 17.23
C TYR A 127 -17.74 -6.77 16.61
N MET A 128 -17.52 -7.81 17.41
CA MET A 128 -17.20 -9.18 16.97
C MET A 128 -18.29 -10.21 17.31
N ALA A 129 -19.41 -9.75 17.90
CA ALA A 129 -20.63 -10.52 18.04
C ALA A 129 -21.70 -9.84 17.18
N GLU A 130 -22.40 -10.63 16.36
CA GLU A 130 -23.53 -10.23 15.49
C GLU A 130 -23.17 -9.64 14.11
N HIS A 131 -22.82 -10.51 13.16
CA HIS A 131 -23.73 -11.05 12.13
C HIS A 131 -22.98 -12.04 11.22
#